data_AF-A0A897N019-F1
#
_entry.id   AF-A0A897N019-F1
#
_cell.length_a   1.000
_cell.length_b   1.000
_cell.length_c   1.000
_cell.angle_alpha   90.00
_cell.angle_beta   90.00
_cell.angle_gamma   90.00
#
_symmetry.space_group_name_H-M   'P 1'
#
loop_
_entity.id
_entity.type
_entity.pdbx_description
1 polymer ?
#
loop_
_entity_poly.entity_id
_entity_poly.type
_entity_poly.pdbx_seq_one_letter_code
_entity_poly.pdbx_strand_id
1 'polypeptide(L)' 'MSVYRRLFDALIAVVLSAITIAVTAPVVPGLAQSLGMLIAATFYFSRNPWGSGDGDRINDRIDDLYDRFLPV' A
#
# COMPACT_ATOMS: atom_id res chain seq x y z
N MET A 1 1.36 -16.49 -4.12
CA MET A 1 0.35 -15.43 -4.32
C MET A 1 -0.26 -15.56 -5.71
N SER A 2 -1.59 -15.54 -5.80
CA SER A 2 -2.30 -15.54 -7.09
C SER A 2 -2.15 -14.21 -7.83
N VAL A 3 -2.39 -14.20 -9.15
CA VAL A 3 -2.35 -12.99 -9.99
C VAL A 3 -3.35 -11.93 -9.48
N TYR A 4 -4.52 -12.37 -9.00
CA TYR A 4 -5.55 -11.48 -8.45
C TYR A 4 -5.09 -10.74 -7.20
N ARG A 5 -4.36 -11.40 -6.29
CA ARG A 5 -3.80 -10.74 -5.10
C ARG A 5 -2.78 -9.67 -5.48
N ARG A 6 -1.91 -9.94 -6.46
CA ARG A 6 -0.94 -8.95 -6.96
C ARG A 6 -1.61 -7.73 -7.60
N LEU A 7 -2.69 -7.96 -8.35
CA LEU A 7 -3.51 -6.87 -8.92
C LEU A 7 -4.15 -6.02 -7.81
N PHE A 8 -4.64 -6.66 -6.76
CA PHE A 8 -5.24 -5.95 -5.63
C PHE A 8 -4.19 -5.18 -4.82
N ASP A 9 -3.03 -5.78 -4.55
CA ASP A 9 -1.90 -5.08 -3.92
C ASP A 9 -1.48 -3.85 -4.74
N ALA A 10 -1.46 -3.96 -6.08
CA ALA A 10 -1.16 -2.83 -6.96
C ALA A 10 -2.24 -1.73 -6.87
N LEU A 11 -3.52 -2.10 -6.78
CA LEU A 11 -4.61 -1.16 -6.59
C LEU A 11 -4.49 -0.40 -5.25
N ILE A 12 -4.21 -1.11 -4.16
CA ILE A 12 -3.97 -0.48 -2.85
C ILE A 12 -2.77 0.46 -2.93
N ALA A 13 -1.68 0.05 -3.58
CA ALA A 13 -0.49 0.89 -3.73
C ALA A 13 -0.80 2.21 -4.47
N VAL A 14 -1.62 2.17 -5.54
CA VAL A 14 -2.07 3.37 -6.26
C VAL A 14 -2.92 4.27 -5.35
N VAL A 15 -3.86 3.70 -4.58
CA VAL A 15 -4.69 4.46 -3.65
C VAL A 15 -3.84 5.13 -2.57
N LEU A 16 -2.91 4.40 -1.97
CA LEU A 16 -1.97 4.93 -0.97
C LEU A 16 -1.12 6.06 -1.53
N SER A 17 -0.63 5.92 -2.77
CA SER A 17 0.11 6.98 -3.47
C SER A 17 -0.75 8.23 -3.62
N ALA A 18 -1.97 8.08 -4.15
CA ALA A 18 -2.88 9.20 -4.39
C ALA A 18 -3.26 9.93 -3.10
N ILE A 19 -3.54 9.20 -2.02
CA ILE A 19 -3.84 9.78 -0.70
C ILE A 19 -2.62 10.53 -0.17
N THR A 20 -1.43 9.94 -0.26
CA THR A 20 -0.20 10.57 0.21
C THR A 20 0.06 11.87 -0.55
N ILE A 21 -0.10 11.87 -1.87
CA ILE A 21 0.03 13.07 -2.70
C ILE A 21 -0.99 14.12 -2.29
N ALA A 22 -2.27 13.75 -2.17
CA ALA A 22 -3.34 14.68 -1.82
C ALA A 22 -3.12 15.36 -0.46
N VAL A 23 -2.60 14.61 0.53
CA VAL A 23 -2.32 15.13 1.88
C VAL A 23 -1.04 15.96 1.93
N THR A 24 -0.01 15.60 1.17
CA THR A 24 1.31 16.25 1.24
C THR A 24 1.47 17.41 0.28
N ALA A 25 0.77 17.42 -0.85
CA ALA A 25 0.85 18.48 -1.86
C ALA A 25 0.59 19.90 -1.33
N PRO A 26 -0.34 20.14 -0.38
CA PRO A 26 -0.55 21.48 0.18
C PRO A 26 0.62 22.01 1.02
N VAL A 27 1.48 21.13 1.56
CA VAL A 27 2.55 21.50 2.49
C VAL A 27 3.92 21.43 1.83
N VAL A 28 4.17 20.38 1.05
CA VAL A 28 5.46 20.06 0.41
C VAL A 28 5.26 19.64 -1.05
N PRO A 29 4.75 20.52 -1.92
CA PRO A 29 4.36 20.17 -3.29
C PRO A 29 5.49 19.54 -4.12
N GLY A 30 6.73 20.01 -3.95
CA GLY A 30 7.90 19.48 -4.66
C GLY A 30 8.28 18.04 -4.29
N LEU A 31 7.80 17.53 -3.14
CA LEU A 31 8.08 16.18 -2.67
C LEU A 31 6.85 15.26 -2.71
N ALA A 32 5.65 15.80 -2.88
CA ALA A 32 4.41 15.05 -2.74
C ALA A 32 4.35 13.79 -3.62
N GLN A 33 4.74 13.91 -4.89
CA GLN A 33 4.79 12.78 -5.82
C GLN A 33 5.81 11.71 -5.39
N SER A 34 7.01 12.13 -5.00
CA SER A 34 8.06 11.21 -4.53
C SER A 34 7.66 10.50 -3.24
N LEU A 35 7.00 11.20 -2.32
CA LEU A 35 6.46 10.62 -1.09
C LEU A 35 5.36 9.60 -1.39
N GLY A 36 4.43 9.91 -2.30
CA GLY A 36 3.40 8.97 -2.72
C GLY A 36 3.99 7.69 -3.34
N MET A 37 4.97 7.85 -4.23
CA MET A 37 5.68 6.71 -4.82
C MET A 37 6.43 5.88 -3.78
N LEU A 38 7.11 6.52 -2.82
CA LEU A 38 7.80 5.85 -1.73
C LEU A 38 6.84 5.02 -0.86
N ILE A 39 5.71 5.61 -0.47
CA ILE A 39 4.68 4.94 0.34
C ILE A 39 4.06 3.77 -0.42
N ALA A 40 3.77 3.93 -1.70
CA ALA A 40 3.24 2.86 -2.55
C ALA A 40 4.25 1.72 -2.73
N ALA A 41 5.52 2.04 -2.98
CA ALA A 41 6.58 1.05 -3.18
C ALA A 41 6.87 0.27 -1.90
N THR A 42 6.90 0.93 -0.74
CA THR A 42 7.10 0.27 0.56
C THR A 42 5.96 -0.71 0.87
N PHE A 43 4.72 -0.36 0.56
CA PHE A 43 3.60 -1.29 0.67
C PHE A 43 3.73 -2.47 -0.31
N TYR A 44 3.85 -2.18 -1.62
CA TYR A 44 3.76 -3.18 -2.68
C TYR A 44 4.93 -4.17 -2.68
N PHE A 45 6.16 -3.69 -2.48
CA PHE A 45 7.35 -4.54 -2.58
C PHE A 45 7.78 -5.15 -1.26
N SER A 46 7.67 -4.41 -0.15
CA SER A 46 8.21 -4.90 1.11
C SER A 46 7.21 -5.78 1.85
N ARG A 47 5.90 -5.59 1.63
CA ARG A 47 4.83 -6.09 2.54
C ARG A 47 5.26 -5.93 4.00
N ASN A 48 5.97 -4.87 4.32
CA ASN A 48 6.33 -4.49 5.68
C ASN A 48 5.83 -3.06 5.79
N PRO A 49 4.61 -2.85 6.29
CA PRO A 49 3.97 -1.54 6.28
C PRO A 49 4.83 -0.54 7.04
N TRP A 50 5.63 0.21 6.26
CA TRP A 50 6.40 1.37 6.68
C TRP A 50 7.35 1.13 7.87
N GLY A 51 7.88 -0.09 7.99
CA GLY A 51 8.78 -0.46 9.09
C GLY A 51 8.08 -0.62 10.44
N SER A 52 6.75 -0.81 10.44
CA SER A 52 5.97 -1.10 11.63
C SER A 52 6.50 -2.36 12.34
N GLY A 53 6.63 -2.29 13.67
CA GLY A 53 6.94 -3.47 14.49
C GLY A 53 5.86 -4.56 14.43
N ASP A 54 4.66 -4.21 13.95
CA ASP A 54 3.50 -5.11 13.78
C ASP A 54 3.27 -5.49 12.30
N GLY A 55 4.31 -5.45 11.46
CA GLY A 55 4.18 -5.68 10.02
C GLY A 55 3.44 -6.98 9.67
N ASP A 56 3.80 -8.08 10.32
CA ASP A 56 3.19 -9.40 10.12
C ASP A 56 1.67 -9.38 10.39
N ARG A 57 1.26 -8.83 11.54
CA ARG A 57 -0.15 -8.72 11.92
C ARG A 57 -0.97 -7.88 10.93
N ILE A 58 -0.36 -6.85 10.34
CA ILE A 58 -1.03 -6.01 9.34
C ILE A 58 -1.18 -6.78 8.03
N ASN A 59 -0.16 -7.52 7.61
CA ASN A 59 -0.24 -8.37 6.43
C ASN A 59 -1.28 -9.47 6.59
N ASP A 60 -1.33 -10.13 7.75
CA ASP A 60 -2.33 -11.16 8.04
C ASP A 60 -3.75 -10.60 7.86
N ARG A 61 -4.01 -9.39 8.36
CA ARG A 61 -5.30 -8.72 8.16
C ARG A 61 -5.60 -8.39 6.71
N ILE A 62 -4.60 -8.03 5.92
CA ILE A 62 -4.75 -7.75 4.50
C ILE A 62 -5.05 -9.06 3.76
N ASP A 63 -4.34 -10.14 4.10
CA ASP A 63 -4.54 -11.46 3.51
C ASP A 63 -5.91 -12.05 3.89
N ASP A 64 -6.38 -11.88 5.14
CA ASP A 64 -7.74 -12.21 5.57
C ASP A 64 -8.80 -11.45 4.75
N LEU A 65 -8.54 -10.18 4.46
CA LEU A 65 -9.41 -9.37 3.61
C LEU A 65 -9.46 -9.95 2.19
N TYR A 66 -8.32 -10.36 1.65
CA TYR A 66 -8.24 -11.00 0.35
C TYR A 66 -8.99 -12.32 0.32
N ASP A 67 -8.86 -13.15 1.35
CA ASP A 67 -9.59 -14.41 1.46
C ASP A 67 -11.12 -14.19 1.45
N ARG A 68 -11.58 -13.10 2.06
CA ARG A 68 -13.00 -12.75 2.12
C ARG A 68 -13.57 -12.23 0.81
N PHE A 69 -12.83 -11.39 0.07
CA PHE A 69 -13.35 -10.73 -1.14
C PHE A 69 -12.84 -11.31 -2.45
N LEU A 70 -11.74 -12.05 -2.42
CA LEU A 70 -11.12 -12.76 -3.54
C LEU A 70 -10.90 -14.23 -3.15
N PRO A 71 -11.97 -15.02 -2.88
CA PRO A 71 -11.87 -16.45 -2.65
C PRO A 71 -11.58 -17.15 -3.99
N VAL A 72 -10.33 -17.06 -4.45
CA VAL A 72 -9.84 -17.70 -5.69
C VAL A 72 -8.57 -18.48 -5.39
#